data_AF-A0A0R1ZNR4-F1
#
_entry.id   AF-A0A0R1ZNR4-F1
#
_cell.length_a   1.000
_cell.length_b   1.000
_cell.length_c   1.000
_cell.angle_alpha   90.00
_cell.angle_beta   90.00
_cell.angle_gamma   90.00
#
_symmetry.space_group_name_H-M   'P 1'
#
loop_
_entity.id
_entity.type
_entity.pdbx_description
1 polymer ?
#
loop_
_entity_poly.entity_id
_entity_poly.type
_entity_poly.pdbx_seq_one_letter_code
_entity_poly.pdbx_strand_id
1 'polypeptide(L)'
;MALVGNDLHLDRRNKVSRKYKISALVCGLGAVVLLLLFFIWPQSNAQKQLTSGGTFEQGNRTFEYVSSVNYPNQKSTVLYVYMTKDDVQSSEPDKQIEAAVSLKGTTKSKIKSQVIQVTDDFFVIRIPKLMTGETVWLKMGYHNEVFGQYSSFSSRSLMVTKKTSNTRLNDAEYINEYYRSLVLVQSKKVAKRKSKLAKLEAKLDQTEATYRRQKKTTKLLAGSQRDDAKENADTTKSTIDDLNEQIADAKRSLKNAQKIQSDYQAKIR
;
A
#
# COMPACT_ATOMS: atom_id res chain seq x y z
N MET A 1 -36.55 79.29 15.26
CA MET A 1 -37.70 78.36 15.35
C MET A 1 -37.17 76.96 15.43
N ALA A 2 -37.66 76.20 16.41
CA ALA A 2 -37.23 74.85 16.76
C ALA A 2 -37.62 73.79 15.70
N LEU A 3 -36.90 72.67 15.64
CA LEU A 3 -37.40 71.33 16.07
C LEU A 3 -36.52 70.17 15.53
N VAL A 4 -36.25 69.21 16.44
CA VAL A 4 -36.18 67.76 16.22
C VAL A 4 -34.95 67.26 15.45
N GLY A 5 -34.19 66.24 15.85
CA GLY A 5 -34.35 65.02 16.64
C GLY A 5 -33.23 64.09 16.10
N ASN A 6 -32.91 62.90 16.55
CA ASN A 6 -33.38 61.96 17.54
C ASN A 6 -32.23 60.97 17.73
N ASP A 7 -32.30 60.22 18.82
CA ASP A 7 -31.62 58.96 19.09
C ASP A 7 -31.11 58.15 17.87
N LEU A 8 -29.92 57.56 18.03
CA LEU A 8 -29.69 56.12 17.81
C LEU A 8 -28.22 55.77 18.09
N HIS A 9 -27.86 55.83 19.38
CA HIS A 9 -26.87 54.89 19.90
C HIS A 9 -27.52 53.49 19.92
N LEU A 10 -26.74 52.46 19.57
CA LEU A 10 -27.02 51.00 19.70
C LEU A 10 -27.49 50.26 18.44
N ASP A 11 -26.73 50.23 17.33
CA ASP A 11 -26.85 49.05 16.43
C ASP A 11 -25.64 48.69 15.54
N ARG A 12 -24.40 48.82 16.05
CA ARG A 12 -23.21 48.42 15.27
C ARG A 12 -22.36 47.29 15.84
N ARG A 13 -22.53 46.90 17.10
CA ARG A 13 -21.76 45.79 17.71
C ARG A 13 -22.35 44.40 17.50
N ASN A 14 -23.63 44.29 17.11
CA ASN A 14 -24.34 42.99 17.11
C ASN A 14 -24.36 42.25 15.76
N LYS A 15 -23.89 42.88 14.67
CA LYS A 15 -23.85 42.24 13.32
C LYS A 15 -22.60 41.38 13.10
N VAL A 16 -21.50 41.70 13.77
CA VAL A 16 -20.22 40.97 13.60
C VAL A 16 -20.23 39.66 14.39
N SER A 17 -20.78 39.66 15.62
CA SER A 17 -20.84 38.46 16.48
C SER A 17 -21.80 37.37 15.98
N ARG A 18 -22.89 37.74 15.27
CA ARG A 18 -23.82 36.76 14.66
C ARG A 18 -23.20 36.01 13.48
N LYS A 19 -22.39 36.67 12.65
CA LYS A 19 -21.76 36.04 11.48
C LYS A 19 -20.76 34.95 11.89
N TYR A 20 -19.92 35.22 12.89
CA TYR A 20 -18.95 34.22 13.38
C TYR A 20 -19.62 33.05 14.13
N LYS A 21 -20.72 33.29 14.86
CA LYS A 21 -21.48 32.21 15.52
C LYS A 21 -22.16 31.29 14.52
N ILE A 22 -22.70 31.81 13.41
CA ILE A 22 -23.33 30.99 12.36
C ILE A 22 -22.26 30.18 11.61
N SER A 23 -21.11 30.79 11.27
CA SER A 23 -20.00 30.07 10.62
C SER A 23 -19.42 28.95 11.50
N ALA A 24 -19.26 29.17 12.81
CA ALA A 24 -18.80 28.14 13.75
C ALA A 24 -19.80 26.99 13.89
N LEU A 25 -21.11 27.28 13.87
CA LEU A 25 -22.17 26.28 13.98
C LEU A 25 -22.31 25.44 12.69
N VAL A 26 -22.09 26.05 11.51
CA VAL A 26 -22.04 25.34 10.22
C VAL A 26 -20.80 24.44 10.12
N CYS A 27 -19.63 24.91 10.58
CA CYS A 27 -18.43 24.06 10.66
C CYS A 27 -18.59 22.93 11.68
N GLY A 28 -19.24 23.18 12.82
CA GLY A 28 -19.53 22.17 13.84
C GLY A 28 -20.49 21.09 13.33
N LEU A 29 -21.59 21.48 12.67
CA LEU A 29 -22.52 20.54 12.04
C LEU A 29 -21.88 19.76 10.89
N GLY A 30 -21.03 20.41 10.08
CA GLY A 30 -20.27 19.74 9.02
C GLY A 30 -19.30 18.68 9.57
N ALA A 31 -18.63 18.97 10.69
CA ALA A 31 -17.74 18.02 11.35
C ALA A 31 -18.51 16.83 11.96
N VAL A 32 -19.70 17.06 12.52
CA VAL A 32 -20.55 16.00 13.07
C VAL A 32 -21.14 15.11 11.97
N VAL A 33 -21.54 15.67 10.83
CA VAL A 33 -21.99 14.90 9.66
C VAL A 33 -20.83 14.07 9.07
N LEU A 34 -19.62 14.61 9.01
CA LEU A 34 -18.43 13.86 8.60
C LEU A 34 -18.06 12.74 9.60
N LEU A 35 -18.21 12.97 10.90
CA LEU A 35 -17.99 11.95 11.93
C LEU A 35 -19.07 10.85 11.90
N LEU A 36 -20.33 11.20 11.62
CA LEU A 36 -21.41 10.23 11.45
C LEU A 36 -21.28 9.44 10.14
N LEU A 37 -20.74 10.01 9.07
CA LEU A 37 -20.39 9.27 7.84
C LEU A 37 -19.23 8.29 8.05
N PHE A 38 -18.33 8.54 9.02
CA PHE A 38 -17.32 7.56 9.43
C PHE A 38 -17.89 6.41 10.27
N PHE A 39 -18.94 6.66 11.08
CA PHE A 39 -19.59 5.64 11.91
C PHE A 39 -20.70 4.85 11.18
N ILE A 40 -21.29 5.42 10.13
CA ILE A 40 -22.23 4.74 9.20
C ILE A 40 -21.49 4.37 7.91
N TRP A 41 -20.18 4.15 7.98
CA TRP A 41 -19.58 3.27 6.98
C TRP A 41 -20.15 1.89 7.32
N PRO A 42 -20.92 1.23 6.45
CA PRO A 42 -21.08 -0.20 6.62
C PRO A 42 -19.65 -0.72 6.69
N GLN A 43 -19.28 -1.38 7.79
CA GLN A 43 -18.23 -2.38 7.74
C GLN A 43 -18.74 -3.35 6.68
N SER A 44 -18.41 -3.04 5.43
CA SER A 44 -18.71 -3.93 4.35
C SER A 44 -17.87 -5.14 4.71
N ASN A 45 -18.55 -6.18 5.17
CA ASN A 45 -18.17 -7.55 4.92
C ASN A 45 -18.23 -7.81 3.40
N ALA A 46 -17.80 -6.83 2.58
CA ALA A 46 -17.42 -7.02 1.21
C ALA A 46 -16.27 -8.00 1.29
N GLN A 47 -16.63 -9.26 1.10
CA GLN A 47 -15.70 -10.34 0.81
C GLN A 47 -14.73 -9.79 -0.22
N LYS A 48 -13.54 -9.40 0.24
CA LYS A 48 -12.46 -8.96 -0.63
C LYS A 48 -12.09 -10.18 -1.45
N GLN A 49 -12.60 -10.25 -2.68
CA GLN A 49 -12.09 -11.16 -3.68
C GLN A 49 -10.60 -10.87 -3.76
N LEU A 50 -9.78 -11.86 -3.43
CA LEU A 50 -8.34 -11.69 -3.49
C LEU A 50 -7.92 -11.61 -4.97
N THR A 51 -7.56 -10.41 -5.40
CA THR A 51 -6.74 -10.17 -6.58
C THR A 51 -5.26 -10.36 -6.19
N SER A 52 -4.40 -10.60 -7.18
CA SER A 52 -2.94 -10.70 -6.96
C SER A 52 -2.43 -9.52 -6.12
N GLY A 53 -1.76 -9.81 -5.01
CA GLY A 53 -1.24 -8.84 -4.04
C GLY A 53 -2.15 -8.51 -2.87
N GLY A 54 -3.27 -9.22 -2.69
CA GLY A 54 -4.11 -9.09 -1.51
C GLY A 54 -3.58 -9.89 -0.31
N THR A 55 -3.70 -9.32 0.90
CA THR A 55 -3.15 -9.90 2.12
C THR A 55 -4.22 -10.44 3.07
N PHE A 56 -3.81 -11.39 3.92
CA PHE A 56 -4.62 -11.94 4.99
C PHE A 56 -3.79 -12.34 6.18
N GLU A 57 -4.42 -12.30 7.34
CA GLU A 57 -3.77 -12.56 8.62
C GLU A 57 -4.29 -13.87 9.17
N GLN A 58 -3.39 -14.67 9.75
CA GLN A 58 -3.72 -15.84 10.56
C GLN A 58 -2.74 -15.87 11.73
N GLY A 59 -3.29 -15.82 12.95
CA GLY A 59 -2.46 -15.63 14.13
C GLY A 59 -1.66 -14.32 13.99
N ASN A 60 -0.35 -14.41 14.19
CA ASN A 60 0.57 -13.26 14.06
C ASN A 60 1.19 -13.11 12.66
N ARG A 61 0.84 -13.99 11.71
CA ARG A 61 1.41 -14.01 10.36
C ARG A 61 0.53 -13.26 9.39
N THR A 62 1.17 -12.60 8.44
CA THR A 62 0.49 -12.00 7.28
C THR A 62 0.92 -12.71 6.01
N PHE A 63 -0.04 -13.29 5.32
CA PHE A 63 0.13 -13.94 4.02
C PHE A 63 -0.31 -12.99 2.91
N GLU A 64 0.40 -12.98 1.78
CA GLU A 64 0.06 -12.28 0.55
C GLU A 64 -0.19 -13.31 -0.56
N TYR A 65 -1.38 -13.27 -1.15
CA TYR A 65 -1.70 -14.09 -2.29
C TYR A 65 -1.03 -13.51 -3.55
N VAL A 66 -0.19 -14.32 -4.21
CA VAL A 66 0.56 -13.90 -5.39
C VAL A 66 -0.24 -14.20 -6.66
N SER A 67 -0.53 -15.47 -6.93
CA SER A 67 -1.19 -15.89 -8.17
C SER A 67 -1.77 -17.30 -8.06
N SER A 68 -2.61 -17.67 -9.04
CA SER A 68 -3.11 -19.02 -9.23
C SER A 68 -2.86 -19.48 -10.66
N VAL A 69 -2.36 -20.71 -10.82
CA VAL A 69 -2.13 -21.32 -12.13
C VAL A 69 -2.87 -22.65 -12.18
N ASN A 70 -3.65 -22.86 -13.23
CA ASN A 70 -4.32 -24.12 -13.49
C ASN A 70 -3.45 -24.97 -14.43
N TYR A 71 -3.24 -26.23 -14.09
CA TYR A 71 -2.51 -27.24 -14.85
C TYR A 71 -3.50 -28.32 -15.31
N PRO A 72 -4.18 -28.16 -16.46
CA PRO A 72 -5.24 -29.07 -16.90
C PRO A 72 -4.74 -30.50 -17.09
N ASN A 73 -3.54 -30.65 -17.65
CA ASN A 73 -2.90 -31.94 -17.92
C ASN A 73 -2.67 -32.76 -16.65
N GLN A 74 -2.52 -32.09 -15.51
CA GLN A 74 -2.31 -32.70 -14.20
C GLN A 74 -3.53 -32.58 -13.29
N LYS A 75 -4.65 -32.05 -13.82
CA LYS A 75 -5.90 -31.80 -13.08
C LYS A 75 -5.62 -31.13 -11.73
N SER A 76 -4.74 -30.14 -11.70
CA SER A 76 -4.26 -29.49 -10.47
C SER A 76 -4.29 -27.98 -10.64
N THR A 77 -4.80 -27.28 -9.63
CA THR A 77 -4.64 -25.84 -9.47
C THR A 77 -3.58 -25.58 -8.42
N VAL A 78 -2.71 -24.61 -8.68
CA VAL A 78 -1.65 -24.21 -7.77
C VAL A 78 -1.88 -22.77 -7.34
N LEU A 79 -1.83 -22.53 -6.03
CA LEU A 79 -1.85 -21.20 -5.46
C LEU A 79 -0.46 -20.87 -4.93
N TYR A 80 0.02 -19.67 -5.26
CA TYR A 80 1.29 -19.14 -4.79
C TYR A 80 1.03 -18.10 -3.71
N VAL A 81 1.62 -18.29 -2.53
CA VAL A 81 1.40 -17.43 -1.36
C VAL A 81 2.73 -17.10 -0.70
N TYR A 82 2.90 -15.82 -0.38
CA TYR A 82 4.08 -15.29 0.30
C TYR A 82 3.75 -14.97 1.76
N MET A 83 4.70 -15.13 2.68
CA MET A 83 4.57 -14.68 4.07
C MET A 83 5.30 -13.35 4.23
N THR A 84 4.55 -12.26 4.43
CA THR A 84 5.08 -10.88 4.41
C THR A 84 5.54 -10.38 5.78
N LYS A 85 5.06 -10.99 6.86
CA LYS A 85 5.49 -10.73 8.23
C LYS A 85 5.66 -12.06 8.92
N ASP A 86 6.88 -12.33 9.33
CA ASP A 86 7.21 -13.49 10.14
C ASP A 86 7.14 -13.14 11.62
N ASP A 87 6.76 -14.11 12.44
CA ASP A 87 6.96 -14.01 13.88
C ASP A 87 8.44 -14.36 14.12
N VAL A 88 9.21 -13.44 14.70
CA VAL A 88 10.66 -13.58 14.99
C VAL A 88 10.96 -14.74 15.97
N GLN A 89 9.96 -15.56 16.31
CA GLN A 89 10.05 -16.71 17.21
C GLN A 89 9.67 -18.07 16.58
N SER A 90 9.73 -18.24 15.25
CA SER A 90 9.60 -19.58 14.66
C SER A 90 10.92 -20.36 14.66
N SER A 91 11.57 -20.46 15.82
CA SER A 91 12.69 -21.37 16.06
C SER A 91 12.23 -22.75 16.58
N GLU A 92 10.93 -23.04 16.51
CA GLU A 92 10.41 -24.37 16.86
C GLU A 92 10.39 -25.27 15.60
N PRO A 93 11.25 -26.30 15.54
CA PRO A 93 11.42 -27.15 14.35
C PRO A 93 10.18 -27.99 13.98
N ASP A 94 9.16 -28.05 14.84
CA ASP A 94 8.00 -28.94 14.67
C ASP A 94 6.73 -28.22 14.16
N LYS A 95 6.80 -26.91 13.89
CA LYS A 95 5.63 -26.13 13.46
C LYS A 95 5.63 -25.93 11.95
N GLN A 96 5.11 -26.92 11.22
CA GLN A 96 4.91 -26.84 9.77
C GLN A 96 3.67 -25.98 9.42
N ILE A 97 3.78 -25.14 8.40
CA ILE A 97 2.63 -24.40 7.84
C ILE A 97 1.73 -25.37 7.07
N GLU A 98 0.46 -25.39 7.44
CA GLU A 98 -0.60 -26.16 6.78
C GLU A 98 -1.61 -25.22 6.11
N ALA A 99 -2.38 -25.79 5.18
CA ALA A 99 -3.44 -25.06 4.50
C ALA A 99 -4.74 -25.87 4.49
N ALA A 100 -5.85 -25.18 4.73
CA ALA A 100 -7.18 -25.71 4.50
C ALA A 100 -7.85 -24.96 3.36
N VAL A 101 -8.30 -25.72 2.37
CA VAL A 101 -9.02 -25.21 1.20
C VAL A 101 -10.45 -25.75 1.23
N SER A 102 -11.44 -24.89 1.03
CA SER A 102 -12.84 -25.30 0.86
C SER A 102 -13.51 -24.55 -0.28
N LEU A 103 -14.54 -25.13 -0.89
CA LEU A 103 -15.33 -24.42 -1.90
C LEU A 103 -16.21 -23.35 -1.23
N LYS A 104 -16.28 -22.17 -1.83
CA LYS A 104 -17.16 -21.09 -1.37
C LYS A 104 -18.62 -21.56 -1.44
N GLY A 105 -19.37 -21.33 -0.35
CA GLY A 105 -20.78 -21.72 -0.24
C GLY A 105 -21.01 -23.15 0.24
N THR A 106 -19.94 -23.90 0.54
CA THR A 106 -20.04 -25.25 1.10
C THR A 106 -19.28 -25.34 2.42
N THR A 107 -19.95 -25.77 3.48
CA THR A 107 -19.35 -25.96 4.81
C THR A 107 -18.73 -27.36 4.99
N LYS A 108 -18.94 -28.28 4.06
CA LYS A 108 -18.64 -29.71 4.22
C LYS A 108 -17.52 -30.27 3.34
N SER A 109 -17.09 -29.60 2.28
CA SER A 109 -16.04 -30.13 1.39
C SER A 109 -14.70 -29.40 1.59
N LYS A 110 -13.95 -29.84 2.61
CA LYS A 110 -12.51 -29.59 2.63
C LYS A 110 -11.92 -30.28 1.39
N ILE A 111 -11.34 -29.50 0.49
CA ILE A 111 -10.63 -30.05 -0.66
C ILE A 111 -9.28 -30.52 -0.14
N LYS A 112 -8.92 -31.78 -0.40
CA LYS A 112 -7.59 -32.30 -0.07
C LYS A 112 -6.56 -31.45 -0.79
N SER A 113 -5.71 -30.73 -0.07
CA SER A 113 -4.65 -29.88 -0.63
C SER A 113 -3.30 -30.25 -0.06
N GLN A 114 -2.24 -29.97 -0.80
CA GLN A 114 -0.85 -30.17 -0.35
C GLN A 114 -0.16 -28.81 -0.24
N VAL A 115 0.49 -28.55 0.89
CA VAL A 115 1.38 -27.40 1.06
C VAL A 115 2.80 -27.85 0.75
N ILE A 116 3.49 -27.07 -0.07
CA ILE A 116 4.90 -27.24 -0.40
C ILE A 116 5.59 -25.93 -0.03
N GLN A 117 6.55 -26.01 0.88
CA GLN A 117 7.41 -24.87 1.22
C GLN A 117 8.58 -24.83 0.24
N VAL A 118 8.71 -23.74 -0.50
CA VAL A 118 9.77 -23.55 -1.51
C VAL A 118 10.95 -22.79 -0.90
N THR A 119 10.63 -21.77 -0.10
CA THR A 119 11.54 -20.99 0.74
C THR A 119 10.85 -20.72 2.07
N ASP A 120 11.56 -20.15 3.05
CA ASP A 120 11.01 -19.82 4.37
C ASP A 120 9.79 -18.89 4.30
N ASP A 121 9.74 -18.05 3.27
CA ASP A 121 8.72 -17.03 3.04
C ASP A 121 7.76 -17.35 1.89
N PHE A 122 7.91 -18.48 1.19
CA PHE A 122 7.10 -18.79 0.00
C PHE A 122 6.55 -20.21 0.00
N PHE A 123 5.23 -20.28 -0.13
CA PHE A 123 4.45 -21.51 -0.04
C PHE A 123 3.61 -21.71 -1.29
N VAL A 124 3.51 -22.96 -1.68
CA VAL A 124 2.75 -23.43 -2.83
C VAL A 124 1.65 -24.36 -2.32
N ILE A 125 0.41 -24.06 -2.66
CA ILE A 125 -0.74 -24.89 -2.30
C ILE A 125 -1.27 -25.56 -3.55
N ARG A 126 -1.09 -26.87 -3.63
CA ARG A 126 -1.61 -27.68 -4.73
C ARG A 126 -2.99 -28.22 -4.37
N ILE A 127 -3.96 -27.91 -5.22
CA ILE A 127 -5.37 -28.30 -5.11
C ILE A 127 -5.71 -29.21 -6.30
N PRO A 128 -5.88 -30.52 -6.08
CA PRO A 128 -6.28 -31.46 -7.12
C PRO A 128 -7.76 -31.28 -7.48
N LYS A 129 -8.08 -31.47 -8.77
CA LYS A 129 -9.42 -31.55 -9.35
C LYS A 129 -10.33 -30.32 -9.10
N LEU A 130 -9.75 -29.13 -8.96
CA LEU A 130 -10.53 -27.89 -8.88
C LEU A 130 -11.04 -27.48 -10.28
N MET A 131 -12.35 -27.28 -10.41
CA MET A 131 -13.02 -26.95 -11.68
C MET A 131 -12.91 -25.46 -12.04
N THR A 132 -13.40 -25.10 -13.23
CA THR A 132 -13.01 -23.83 -13.87
C THR A 132 -13.50 -22.54 -13.27
N GLY A 133 -14.70 -22.37 -12.74
CA GLY A 133 -15.15 -21.06 -12.21
C GLY A 133 -15.09 -20.99 -10.69
N GLU A 134 -14.44 -21.95 -10.05
CA GLU A 134 -14.62 -22.18 -8.63
C GLU A 134 -13.90 -21.12 -7.78
N THR A 135 -14.64 -20.59 -6.80
CA THR A 135 -14.07 -19.75 -5.75
C THR A 135 -13.81 -20.63 -4.55
N VAL A 136 -12.59 -20.59 -4.04
CA VAL A 136 -12.17 -21.34 -2.84
C VAL A 136 -11.95 -20.39 -1.67
N TRP A 137 -12.13 -20.89 -0.46
CA TRP A 137 -11.60 -20.27 0.75
C TRP A 137 -10.28 -20.91 1.11
N LEU A 138 -9.30 -20.08 1.43
CA LEU A 138 -8.00 -20.51 1.91
C LEU A 138 -7.80 -20.04 3.35
N LYS A 139 -7.34 -20.96 4.21
CA LYS A 139 -6.72 -20.70 5.51
C LYS A 139 -5.31 -21.26 5.48
N MET A 140 -4.35 -20.53 6.06
CA MET A 140 -2.96 -20.97 6.18
C MET A 140 -2.44 -20.62 7.56
N GLY A 141 -1.66 -21.51 8.16
CA GLY A 141 -1.10 -21.33 9.50
C GLY A 141 -0.65 -22.66 10.08
N TYR A 142 -0.38 -22.71 11.38
CA TYR A 142 -0.09 -23.99 12.04
C TYR A 142 -1.35 -24.83 12.24
N HIS A 143 -1.16 -26.13 12.49
CA HIS A 143 -2.25 -27.11 12.62
C HIS A 143 -3.43 -26.62 13.47
N ASN A 144 -3.17 -26.11 14.68
CA ASN A 144 -4.22 -25.63 15.60
C ASN A 144 -4.92 -24.35 15.12
N GLU A 145 -4.22 -23.51 14.35
CA GLU A 145 -4.78 -22.28 13.77
C GLU A 145 -5.72 -22.61 12.58
N VAL A 146 -5.37 -23.66 11.83
CA VAL A 146 -6.08 -24.08 10.62
C VAL A 146 -7.23 -25.05 10.92
N PHE A 147 -7.02 -25.99 11.86
CA PHE A 147 -7.91 -27.11 12.12
C PHE A 147 -8.49 -27.15 13.55
N GLY A 148 -8.06 -26.27 14.46
CA GLY A 148 -8.56 -26.21 15.85
C GLY A 148 -9.81 -25.35 16.07
N GLN A 149 -10.24 -25.21 17.32
CA GLN A 149 -11.43 -24.43 17.73
C GLN A 149 -11.31 -22.92 17.41
N TYR A 150 -10.08 -22.40 17.27
CA TYR A 150 -9.79 -21.01 16.91
C TYR A 150 -9.87 -20.71 15.40
N SER A 151 -10.26 -21.70 14.58
CA SER A 151 -10.14 -21.64 13.12
C SER A 151 -11.10 -20.68 12.39
N SER A 152 -11.94 -19.91 13.07
CA SER A 152 -12.99 -19.09 12.43
C SER A 152 -12.55 -17.71 11.92
N PHE A 153 -11.34 -17.21 12.24
CA PHE A 153 -11.05 -15.76 12.15
C PHE A 153 -10.27 -15.23 10.93
N SER A 154 -9.97 -16.04 9.91
CA SER A 154 -8.89 -15.67 8.97
C SER A 154 -9.00 -16.21 7.55
N SER A 155 -10.09 -16.88 7.18
CA SER A 155 -10.24 -17.38 5.81
C SER A 155 -10.42 -16.26 4.81
N ARG A 156 -9.76 -16.34 3.66
CA ARG A 156 -10.03 -15.47 2.51
C ARG A 156 -10.58 -16.22 1.33
N SER A 157 -11.54 -15.61 0.63
CA SER A 157 -12.07 -16.14 -0.62
C SER A 157 -11.16 -15.75 -1.76
N LEU A 158 -10.65 -16.76 -2.45
CA LEU A 158 -9.87 -16.69 -3.67
C LEU A 158 -10.73 -17.14 -4.83
N MET A 159 -10.98 -16.25 -5.78
CA MET A 159 -11.49 -16.66 -7.08
C MET A 159 -10.30 -17.21 -7.88
N VAL A 160 -10.37 -18.47 -8.32
CA VAL A 160 -9.29 -19.07 -9.10
C VAL A 160 -9.40 -18.58 -10.53
N THR A 161 -8.70 -17.48 -10.82
CA THR A 161 -8.59 -16.94 -12.18
C THR A 161 -7.51 -17.72 -12.93
N LYS A 162 -7.89 -18.31 -14.06
CA LYS A 162 -7.04 -19.24 -14.81
C LYS A 162 -6.03 -18.54 -15.71
N LYS A 163 -4.80 -18.39 -15.22
CA LYS A 163 -3.67 -18.59 -16.14
C LYS A 163 -3.54 -20.11 -16.32
N THR A 164 -3.83 -20.60 -17.52
CA THR A 164 -3.66 -22.01 -17.85
C THR A 164 -2.22 -22.25 -18.27
N SER A 165 -1.54 -23.21 -17.65
CA SER A 165 -0.27 -23.71 -18.13
C SER A 165 -0.40 -25.13 -18.65
N ASN A 166 0.13 -25.36 -19.85
CA ASN A 166 0.25 -26.70 -20.44
C ASN A 166 1.56 -27.39 -20.04
N THR A 167 2.44 -26.67 -19.33
CA THR A 167 3.72 -27.19 -18.85
C THR A 167 3.52 -28.18 -17.71
N ARG A 168 4.54 -29.00 -17.46
CA ARG A 168 4.53 -29.99 -16.38
C ARG A 168 5.00 -29.33 -15.09
N LEU A 169 4.09 -29.23 -14.12
CA LEU A 169 4.43 -28.79 -12.77
C LEU A 169 5.59 -29.59 -12.17
N ASN A 170 6.60 -28.86 -11.72
CA ASN A 170 7.79 -29.36 -11.05
C ASN A 170 8.37 -28.27 -10.13
N ASP A 171 9.37 -28.61 -9.32
CA ASP A 171 9.97 -27.69 -8.36
C ASP A 171 10.63 -26.47 -9.01
N ALA A 172 11.17 -26.63 -10.23
CA ALA A 172 11.73 -25.51 -10.98
C ALA A 172 10.67 -24.47 -11.37
N GLU A 173 9.44 -24.90 -11.68
CA GLU A 173 8.32 -23.99 -11.93
C GLU A 173 7.94 -23.19 -10.67
N TYR A 174 7.96 -23.82 -9.50
CA TYR A 174 7.69 -23.14 -8.23
C TYR A 174 8.72 -22.07 -7.92
N ILE A 175 10.01 -22.40 -8.10
CA ILE A 175 11.13 -21.47 -7.93
C ILE A 175 11.04 -20.32 -8.95
N ASN A 176 10.66 -20.62 -10.20
CA ASN A 176 10.46 -19.60 -11.22
C ASN A 176 9.33 -18.62 -10.85
N GLU A 177 8.20 -19.11 -10.35
CA GLU A 177 7.10 -18.25 -9.89
C GLU A 177 7.48 -17.44 -8.65
N TYR A 178 8.28 -18.01 -7.75
CA TYR A 178 8.89 -17.26 -6.64
C TYR A 178 9.70 -16.07 -7.15
N TYR A 179 10.66 -16.28 -8.06
CA TYR A 179 11.45 -15.17 -8.61
C TYR A 179 10.60 -14.17 -9.40
N ARG A 180 9.59 -14.62 -10.16
CA ARG A 180 8.62 -13.72 -10.82
C ARG A 180 7.89 -12.84 -9.81
N SER A 181 7.48 -13.39 -8.67
CA SER A 181 6.83 -12.63 -7.61
C SER A 181 7.75 -11.57 -7.01
N LEU A 182 9.02 -11.91 -6.73
CA LEU A 182 10.02 -10.97 -6.25
C LEU A 182 10.29 -9.85 -7.25
N VAL A 183 10.35 -10.16 -8.54
CA VAL A 183 10.48 -9.16 -9.61
C VAL A 183 9.29 -8.21 -9.62
N LEU A 184 8.05 -8.71 -9.46
CA LEU A 184 6.86 -7.87 -9.41
C LEU A 184 6.87 -6.92 -8.20
N VAL A 185 7.19 -7.43 -7.01
CA VAL A 185 7.34 -6.61 -5.79
C VAL A 185 8.41 -5.53 -5.99
N GLN A 186 9.55 -5.91 -6.55
CA GLN A 186 10.65 -5.00 -6.78
C GLN A 186 10.33 -3.96 -7.86
N SER A 187 9.56 -4.33 -8.89
CA SER A 187 9.06 -3.42 -9.93
C SER A 187 8.20 -2.30 -9.32
N LYS A 188 7.30 -2.63 -8.38
CA LYS A 188 6.50 -1.64 -7.64
C LYS A 188 7.40 -0.68 -6.84
N LYS A 189 8.43 -1.21 -6.17
CA LYS A 189 9.42 -0.39 -5.43
C LYS A 189 10.20 0.54 -6.35
N VAL A 190 10.65 0.04 -7.50
CA VAL A 190 11.35 0.83 -8.54
C VAL A 190 10.44 1.94 -9.06
N ALA A 191 9.18 1.66 -9.39
CA ALA A 191 8.23 2.66 -9.85
C ALA A 191 8.01 3.77 -8.81
N LYS A 192 7.82 3.41 -7.54
CA LYS A 192 7.68 4.37 -6.43
C LYS A 192 8.94 5.26 -6.29
N ARG A 193 10.13 4.66 -6.38
CA ARG A 193 11.42 5.39 -6.30
C ARG A 193 11.60 6.34 -7.49
N LYS A 194 11.28 5.91 -8.72
CA LYS A 194 11.29 6.78 -9.91
C LYS A 194 10.36 7.98 -9.75
N SER A 195 9.13 7.76 -9.27
CA SER A 195 8.19 8.85 -9.02
C SER A 195 8.70 9.83 -7.96
N LYS A 196 9.31 9.34 -6.87
CA LYS A 196 9.93 10.21 -5.85
C LYS A 196 11.09 11.03 -6.43
N LEU A 197 11.97 10.40 -7.22
CA LEU A 197 13.09 11.08 -7.87
C LEU A 197 12.61 12.21 -8.79
N ALA A 198 11.63 11.95 -9.65
CA ALA A 198 11.07 12.97 -10.54
C ALA A 198 10.47 14.16 -9.78
N LYS A 199 9.82 13.92 -8.63
CA LYS A 199 9.31 15.00 -7.76
C LYS A 199 10.43 15.84 -7.14
N LEU A 200 11.53 15.23 -6.73
CA LEU A 200 12.68 15.95 -6.19
C LEU A 200 13.36 16.78 -7.28
N GLU A 201 13.54 16.23 -8.48
CA GLU A 201 14.12 16.94 -9.63
C GLU A 201 13.24 18.13 -10.04
N ALA A 202 11.91 17.97 -10.13
CA ALA A 202 11.00 19.08 -10.42
C ALA A 202 11.02 20.16 -9.32
N LYS A 203 11.16 19.76 -8.04
CA LYS A 203 11.29 20.71 -6.92
C LYS A 203 12.61 21.48 -7.01
N LEU A 204 13.71 20.81 -7.35
CA LEU A 204 15.01 21.44 -7.57
C LEU A 204 14.91 22.50 -8.68
N ASP A 205 14.32 22.17 -9.83
CA ASP A 205 14.14 23.11 -10.93
C ASP A 205 13.36 24.37 -10.50
N GLN A 206 12.28 24.19 -9.73
CA GLN A 206 11.48 25.29 -9.21
C GLN A 206 12.27 26.16 -8.21
N THR A 207 13.04 25.53 -7.31
CA THR A 207 13.86 26.22 -6.31
C THR A 207 15.01 26.97 -6.99
N GLU A 208 15.66 26.39 -8.00
CA GLU A 208 16.67 27.08 -8.79
C GLU A 208 16.11 28.30 -9.53
N ALA A 209 14.92 28.17 -10.13
CA ALA A 209 14.25 29.30 -10.78
C ALA A 209 13.95 30.42 -9.77
N THR A 210 13.54 30.06 -8.56
CA THR A 210 13.29 31.00 -7.44
C THR A 210 14.58 31.70 -7.02
N TYR A 211 15.65 30.94 -6.81
CA TYR A 211 16.96 31.48 -6.47
C TYR A 211 17.48 32.46 -7.52
N ARG A 212 17.35 32.12 -8.82
CA ARG A 212 17.73 33.02 -9.92
C ARG A 212 16.93 34.33 -9.90
N ARG A 213 15.64 34.29 -9.56
CA ARG A 213 14.80 35.50 -9.41
C ARG A 213 15.24 36.33 -8.21
N GLN A 214 15.41 35.70 -7.04
CA GLN A 214 15.88 36.38 -5.82
C GLN A 214 17.21 37.08 -6.07
N LYS A 215 18.20 36.39 -6.67
CA LYS A 215 19.51 36.97 -7.00
C LYS A 215 19.43 38.18 -7.94
N LYS A 216 18.44 38.24 -8.84
CA LYS A 216 18.19 39.42 -9.67
C LYS A 216 17.59 40.55 -8.83
N THR A 217 16.58 40.25 -8.00
CA THR A 217 15.95 41.24 -7.11
C THR A 217 16.95 41.85 -6.13
N THR A 218 17.84 41.06 -5.53
CA THR A 218 18.88 41.56 -4.59
C THR A 218 19.77 42.63 -5.24
N LYS A 219 20.01 42.58 -6.55
CA LYS A 219 20.81 43.60 -7.26
C LYS A 219 20.09 44.94 -7.42
N LEU A 220 18.77 44.97 -7.27
CA LEU A 220 17.92 46.15 -7.45
C LEU A 220 17.58 46.84 -6.12
N LEU A 221 17.89 46.20 -4.99
CA LEU A 221 17.60 46.70 -3.64
C LEU A 221 18.85 47.36 -3.02
N ALA A 222 18.63 48.24 -2.04
CA ALA A 222 19.68 48.93 -1.29
C ALA A 222 19.40 48.88 0.23
N GLY A 223 20.45 49.08 1.02
CA GLY A 223 20.35 49.07 2.50
C GLY A 223 19.83 47.74 3.05
N SER A 224 19.05 47.80 4.13
CA SER A 224 18.52 46.63 4.82
C SER A 224 17.70 45.68 3.93
N GLN A 225 16.93 46.21 2.98
CA GLN A 225 16.16 45.40 2.04
C GLN A 225 17.04 44.50 1.16
N ARG A 226 18.26 44.95 0.83
CA ARG A 226 19.23 44.15 0.08
C ARG A 226 19.79 43.02 0.93
N ASP A 227 20.08 43.29 2.19
CA ASP A 227 20.64 42.31 3.11
C ASP A 227 19.62 41.20 3.40
N ASP A 228 18.37 41.55 3.68
CA ASP A 228 17.26 40.59 3.84
C ASP A 228 17.08 39.73 2.57
N ALA A 229 17.15 40.35 1.39
CA ALA A 229 17.02 39.64 0.13
C ALA A 229 18.21 38.70 -0.15
N LYS A 230 19.41 39.04 0.35
CA LYS A 230 20.60 38.21 0.24
C LYS A 230 20.50 36.99 1.17
N GLU A 231 20.10 37.19 2.42
CA GLU A 231 19.88 36.11 3.38
C GLU A 231 18.85 35.10 2.87
N ASN A 232 17.74 35.59 2.30
CA ASN A 232 16.73 34.75 1.67
C ASN A 232 17.28 33.94 0.48
N ALA A 233 18.15 34.55 -0.33
CA ALA A 233 18.81 33.87 -1.45
C ALA A 233 19.80 32.80 -0.95
N ASP A 234 20.58 33.08 0.10
CA ASP A 234 21.52 32.15 0.70
C ASP A 234 20.79 30.96 1.35
N THR A 235 19.66 31.19 2.02
CA THR A 235 18.77 30.14 2.53
C THR A 235 18.23 29.26 1.40
N THR A 236 17.82 29.88 0.29
CA THR A 236 17.34 29.15 -0.89
C THR A 236 18.47 28.35 -1.54
N LYS A 237 19.71 28.85 -1.53
CA LYS A 237 20.89 28.14 -2.00
C LYS A 237 21.19 26.91 -1.14
N SER A 238 21.12 27.03 0.19
CA SER A 238 21.23 25.87 1.08
C SER A 238 20.17 24.81 0.76
N THR A 239 18.93 25.24 0.50
CA THR A 239 17.84 24.33 0.10
C THR A 239 18.13 23.60 -1.22
N ILE A 240 18.79 24.27 -2.18
CA ILE A 240 19.24 23.65 -3.45
C ILE A 240 20.27 22.56 -3.16
N ASP A 241 21.23 22.83 -2.27
CA ASP A 241 22.28 21.87 -1.93
C ASP A 241 21.70 20.64 -1.21
N ASP A 242 20.76 20.83 -0.28
CA ASP A 242 20.01 19.75 0.37
C ASP A 242 19.21 18.91 -0.64
N LEU A 243 18.58 19.55 -1.63
CA LEU A 243 17.83 18.84 -2.68
C LEU A 243 18.76 18.02 -3.57
N ASN A 244 19.95 18.54 -3.91
CA ASN A 244 20.94 17.81 -4.67
C ASN A 244 21.42 16.55 -3.94
N GLU A 245 21.66 16.63 -2.63
CA GLU A 245 22.02 15.47 -1.81
C GLU A 245 20.89 14.43 -1.79
N GLN A 246 19.65 14.87 -1.55
CA GLN A 246 18.48 13.98 -1.58
C GLN A 246 18.28 13.31 -2.94
N ILE A 247 18.55 14.02 -4.04
CA ILE A 247 18.51 13.46 -5.40
C ILE A 247 19.60 12.42 -5.60
N ALA A 248 20.83 12.68 -5.14
CA ALA A 248 21.93 11.72 -5.22
C ALA A 248 21.60 10.42 -4.46
N ASP A 249 21.04 10.53 -3.26
CA ASP A 249 20.56 9.40 -2.47
C ASP A 249 19.42 8.65 -3.15
N ALA A 250 18.44 9.37 -3.69
CA ALA A 250 17.34 8.77 -4.42
C ALA A 250 17.84 8.00 -5.66
N LYS A 251 18.84 8.53 -6.38
CA LYS A 251 19.48 7.87 -7.53
C LYS A 251 20.23 6.60 -7.11
N ARG A 252 21.02 6.64 -6.04
CA ARG A 252 21.71 5.46 -5.49
C ARG A 252 20.70 4.38 -5.08
N SER A 253 19.67 4.77 -4.35
CA SER A 253 18.60 3.86 -3.91
C SER A 253 17.85 3.25 -5.09
N LEU A 254 17.53 4.04 -6.13
CA LEU A 254 16.89 3.54 -7.35
C LEU A 254 17.79 2.52 -8.07
N LYS A 255 19.08 2.82 -8.25
CA LYS A 255 20.05 1.91 -8.90
C LYS A 255 20.15 0.59 -8.15
N ASN A 256 20.25 0.62 -6.82
CA ASN A 256 20.27 -0.60 -6.00
C ASN A 256 18.98 -1.41 -6.17
N ALA A 257 17.82 -0.74 -6.20
CA ALA A 257 16.55 -1.44 -6.42
C ALA A 257 16.46 -2.10 -7.81
N GLN A 258 16.95 -1.43 -8.85
CA GLN A 258 17.00 -1.97 -10.21
C GLN A 258 17.98 -3.14 -10.31
N LYS A 259 19.13 -3.07 -9.63
CA LYS A 259 20.08 -4.19 -9.56
C LYS A 259 19.42 -5.42 -8.95
N ILE A 260 18.81 -5.29 -7.77
CA ILE A 260 18.08 -6.39 -7.12
C ILE A 260 17.00 -6.97 -8.04
N GLN A 261 16.26 -6.12 -8.74
CA GLN A 261 15.26 -6.57 -9.71
C GLN A 261 15.89 -7.40 -10.83
N SER A 262 16.99 -6.93 -11.41
CA SER A 262 17.73 -7.61 -12.47
C SER A 262 18.31 -8.94 -11.99
N ASP A 263 18.84 -8.99 -10.76
CA ASP A 263 19.39 -10.20 -10.15
C ASP A 263 18.32 -11.27 -10.00
N TYR A 264 17.08 -10.89 -9.63
CA TYR A 264 15.94 -11.83 -9.61
C TYR A 264 15.48 -12.22 -11.01
N GLN A 265 15.45 -11.27 -11.97
CA GLN A 265 15.08 -11.58 -13.36
C GLN A 265 16.04 -12.59 -13.98
N ALA A 266 17.34 -12.50 -13.71
CA ALA A 266 18.35 -13.42 -14.20
C ALA A 266 18.21 -14.85 -13.64
N LYS A 267 17.50 -15.02 -12.52
CA LYS A 267 17.24 -16.33 -11.90
C LYS A 267 15.96 -17.00 -12.42
N ILE A 268 15.14 -16.29 -13.20
CA ILE A 268 13.97 -16.87 -13.88
C ILE A 268 14.47 -17.65 -15.10
N ARG A 269 14.18 -18.95 -15.13
CA ARG A 269 14.50 -19.85 -16.25
C ARG A 269 13.34 -19.99 -17.22
#